data_AF-A0A2G9I5P6-F1
#
_entry.id   AF-A0A2G9I5P6-F1
#
_cell.length_a   1.000
_cell.length_b   1.000
_cell.length_c   1.000
_cell.angle_alpha   90.00
_cell.angle_beta   90.00
_cell.angle_gamma   90.00
#
_symmetry.space_group_name_H-M   'P 1'
#
loop_
_entity.id
_entity.type
_entity.pdbx_description
1 polymer ?
#
loop_
_entity_poly.entity_id
_entity_poly.type
_entity_poly.pdbx_seq_one_letter_code
_entity_poly.pdbx_strand_id
1 'polypeptide(L)'
;MSVSCSDCFSDLLCGEDSNSIFSDGRDYLSEYSSDLESPPPDVEESIAGLLEDERDLAGYTSRSDHQSIDASVRAESAAWILKVQRYYGLQPLTAYLSVNYFDRFLYSHHLPKMNGWPLQLLSVACLSLAAKMEEPLVPSLLDLQVEGAKFIYEPRTIQRMELLVLRVLDWRLRSISPFCYLRFFAFKIDPSGTYTEFLASRAKEIILSTIEETSFLEYRPSSIAAATILCAANELPKFSFITAQHVVSWCDGLHKDNITSCHHLIREIISNIRPKKQPKVLPQLRVMPRPNITWTDSSSYSSSSLSTYKRRKLNNNSWVDDEKEGFDST
;
A
#
# COMPACT_ATOMS: atom_id res chain seq x y z
N MET A 1 -50.53 30.99 11.35
CA MET A 1 -50.25 29.74 12.09
C MET A 1 -48.78 29.77 12.45
N SER A 2 -48.53 30.04 13.72
CA SER A 2 -47.23 30.04 14.39
C SER A 2 -46.77 28.62 14.69
N VAL A 3 -45.50 28.28 14.49
CA VAL A 3 -44.64 27.71 15.55
C VAL A 3 -43.17 28.06 15.26
N SER A 4 -42.52 28.60 16.28
CA SER A 4 -41.11 28.94 16.46
C SER A 4 -40.19 27.72 16.57
N CYS A 5 -38.89 27.88 16.24
CA CYS A 5 -37.83 27.09 16.87
C CYS A 5 -36.70 28.02 17.30
N SER A 6 -36.33 27.89 18.57
CA SER A 6 -35.41 28.70 19.35
C SER A 6 -33.95 28.30 19.10
N ASP A 7 -33.08 29.30 19.20
CA ASP A 7 -31.63 29.18 19.34
C ASP A 7 -31.22 28.28 20.51
N CYS A 8 -30.07 27.59 20.34
CA CYS A 8 -29.06 27.37 21.37
C CYS A 8 -27.78 26.82 20.71
N PHE A 9 -26.95 27.73 20.19
CA PHE A 9 -25.51 27.50 19.98
C PHE A 9 -24.77 27.79 21.29
N SER A 10 -23.70 27.01 21.53
CA SER A 10 -22.56 27.20 22.45
C SER A 10 -22.46 26.13 23.54
N ASP A 11 -21.22 25.62 23.69
CA ASP A 11 -20.62 25.00 24.88
C ASP A 11 -20.18 23.55 24.74
N LEU A 12 -19.04 23.34 24.05
CA LEU A 12 -18.10 22.25 24.34
C LEU A 12 -16.66 22.77 24.25
N LEU A 13 -16.27 23.60 25.22
CA LEU A 13 -14.88 23.85 25.59
C LEU A 13 -14.59 23.03 26.85
N CYS A 14 -13.75 21.99 26.75
CA CYS A 14 -13.30 21.24 27.92
C CYS A 14 -12.14 22.00 28.57
N GLY A 15 -12.37 22.50 29.79
CA GLY A 15 -11.33 23.05 30.66
C GLY A 15 -10.57 21.93 31.38
N GLU A 16 -9.24 22.05 31.41
CA GLU A 16 -8.35 21.20 32.20
C GLU A 16 -8.30 21.72 33.63
N ASP A 17 -8.67 20.89 34.61
CA ASP A 17 -8.40 21.15 36.03
C ASP A 17 -7.23 20.29 36.52
N SER A 18 -6.15 20.98 36.88
CA SER A 18 -4.96 20.44 37.55
C SER A 18 -4.98 20.85 39.02
N ASN A 19 -4.81 19.86 39.92
CA ASN A 19 -4.44 19.89 41.36
C ASN A 19 -5.39 19.00 42.19
N SER A 20 -5.01 18.20 43.20
CA SER A 20 -3.76 17.91 43.92
C SER A 20 -4.18 16.93 45.07
N ILE A 21 -3.43 15.88 45.47
CA ILE A 21 -2.64 15.77 46.73
C ILE A 21 -2.53 14.28 47.14
N PHE A 22 -1.37 13.95 47.72
CA PHE A 22 -0.82 12.67 48.19
C PHE A 22 -1.45 12.04 49.46
N SER A 23 -1.41 10.69 49.53
CA SER A 23 -1.19 9.79 50.70
C SER A 23 -1.87 8.45 50.41
N ASP A 24 -1.44 7.25 50.77
CA ASP A 24 -0.32 6.68 51.53
C ASP A 24 -0.29 5.17 51.15
N GLY A 25 0.85 4.50 51.32
CA GLY A 25 1.08 3.14 50.82
C GLY A 25 0.25 2.05 51.48
N ARG A 26 0.12 0.91 50.78
CA ARG A 26 0.23 -0.43 51.37
C ARG A 26 0.32 -1.50 50.26
N ASP A 27 1.34 -2.32 50.40
CA ASP A 27 1.58 -3.55 49.65
C ASP A 27 0.35 -4.46 49.62
N TYR A 28 -0.07 -4.83 48.41
CA TYR A 28 -0.76 -6.09 48.16
C TYR A 28 -0.21 -6.67 46.85
N LEU A 29 0.78 -7.56 46.99
CA LEU A 29 1.01 -8.60 46.00
C LEU A 29 -0.31 -9.38 45.85
N SER A 30 -0.95 -9.24 44.70
CA SER A 30 -2.10 -10.04 44.29
C SER A 30 -1.70 -10.81 43.04
N GLU A 31 -1.80 -12.12 43.13
CA GLU A 31 -1.47 -13.11 42.13
C GLU A 31 -2.05 -12.74 40.76
N TYR A 32 -1.17 -12.75 39.74
CA TYR A 32 -1.53 -12.57 38.35
C TYR A 32 -2.25 -13.84 37.87
N SER A 33 -3.58 -13.85 38.05
CA SER A 33 -4.47 -14.83 37.40
C SER A 33 -4.42 -14.57 35.90
N SER A 34 -3.95 -15.55 35.17
CA SER A 34 -3.87 -15.59 33.72
C SER A 34 -5.26 -15.82 33.10
N ASP A 35 -6.14 -14.83 33.20
CA ASP A 35 -7.36 -14.81 32.41
C ASP A 35 -7.10 -14.02 31.12
N LEU A 36 -7.08 -14.78 30.03
CA LEU A 36 -6.90 -14.34 28.67
C LEU A 36 -8.10 -13.47 28.29
N GLU A 37 -8.03 -12.16 28.54
CA GLU A 37 -9.10 -11.24 28.21
C GLU A 37 -9.37 -11.31 26.70
N SER A 38 -10.59 -11.73 26.33
CA SER A 38 -11.09 -11.61 24.97
C SER A 38 -11.08 -10.14 24.55
N PRO A 39 -11.10 -9.81 23.24
CA PRO A 39 -11.28 -8.43 22.82
C PRO A 39 -12.52 -7.84 23.52
N PRO A 40 -12.53 -6.54 23.85
CA PRO A 40 -13.71 -5.93 24.45
C PRO A 40 -14.94 -6.19 23.55
N PRO A 41 -16.11 -6.53 24.12
CA PRO A 41 -17.27 -6.99 23.35
C PRO A 41 -17.71 -6.02 22.24
N ASP A 42 -17.46 -4.73 22.44
CA ASP A 42 -17.66 -3.64 21.47
C ASP A 42 -16.94 -3.88 20.13
N VAL A 43 -15.71 -4.43 20.15
CA VAL A 43 -14.98 -4.71 18.90
C VAL A 43 -15.48 -5.97 18.19
N GLU A 44 -16.01 -6.96 18.91
CA GLU A 44 -16.52 -8.19 18.28
C GLU A 44 -17.89 -7.96 17.62
N GLU A 45 -18.77 -7.19 18.26
CA GLU A 45 -20.03 -6.71 17.65
C GLU A 45 -19.76 -5.82 16.44
N SER A 46 -18.73 -4.96 16.50
CA SER A 46 -18.29 -4.16 15.35
C SER A 46 -17.83 -5.00 14.16
N ILE A 47 -17.03 -6.06 14.41
CA ILE A 47 -16.57 -6.97 13.34
C ILE A 47 -17.73 -7.77 12.74
N ALA A 48 -18.68 -8.21 13.56
CA ALA A 48 -19.88 -8.90 13.07
C ALA A 48 -20.69 -8.01 12.12
N GLY A 49 -20.90 -6.73 12.47
CA GLY A 49 -21.57 -5.77 11.59
C GLY A 49 -20.85 -5.57 10.25
N LEU A 50 -19.50 -5.49 10.26
CA LEU A 50 -18.73 -5.40 9.02
C LEU A 50 -18.88 -6.64 8.11
N LEU A 51 -19.01 -7.83 8.69
CA LEU A 51 -19.23 -9.07 7.92
C LEU A 51 -20.64 -9.13 7.32
N GLU A 52 -21.64 -8.60 8.02
CA GLU A 52 -23.00 -8.47 7.50
C GLU A 52 -23.07 -7.48 6.35
N ASP A 53 -22.47 -6.29 6.52
CA ASP A 53 -22.42 -5.28 5.47
C ASP A 53 -21.66 -5.79 4.22
N GLU A 54 -20.60 -6.58 4.42
CA GLU A 54 -19.85 -7.22 3.33
C GLU A 54 -20.71 -8.22 2.55
N ARG A 55 -21.56 -8.99 3.24
CA ARG A 55 -22.49 -9.94 2.62
C ARG A 55 -23.56 -9.22 1.80
N ASP A 56 -24.10 -8.13 2.33
CA ASP A 56 -25.15 -7.37 1.67
C ASP A 56 -24.60 -6.67 0.42
N LEU A 57 -23.38 -6.13 0.48
CA LEU A 57 -22.70 -5.52 -0.66
C LEU A 57 -22.45 -6.52 -1.81
N ALA A 58 -22.08 -7.76 -1.49
CA ALA A 58 -21.90 -8.83 -2.48
C ALA A 58 -23.21 -9.18 -3.22
N GLY A 59 -24.36 -9.02 -2.56
CA GLY A 59 -25.67 -9.21 -3.19
C GLY A 59 -25.95 -8.18 -4.29
N TYR A 60 -25.52 -6.93 -4.12
CA TYR A 60 -25.72 -5.86 -5.11
C TYR A 60 -24.79 -5.98 -6.32
N THR A 61 -23.55 -6.44 -6.14
CA THR A 61 -22.56 -6.56 -7.23
C THR A 61 -22.82 -7.71 -8.20
N SER A 62 -23.54 -8.76 -7.76
CA SER A 62 -23.89 -9.93 -8.60
C SER A 62 -24.94 -9.65 -9.69
N ARG A 63 -25.55 -8.46 -9.71
CA ARG A 63 -26.72 -8.13 -10.55
C ARG A 63 -26.44 -7.30 -11.80
N SER A 64 -25.18 -6.94 -12.05
CA SER A 64 -24.82 -6.15 -13.24
C SER A 64 -23.94 -6.98 -14.17
N ASP A 65 -24.25 -6.97 -15.47
CA ASP A 65 -23.44 -7.61 -16.51
C ASP A 65 -21.96 -7.29 -16.28
N HIS A 66 -21.18 -8.29 -15.87
CA HIS A 66 -19.79 -8.11 -15.49
C HIS A 66 -18.99 -7.66 -16.71
N GLN A 67 -18.68 -6.36 -16.78
CA GLN A 67 -17.67 -5.89 -17.72
C GLN A 67 -16.30 -6.32 -17.18
N SER A 68 -15.59 -7.16 -17.94
CA SER A 68 -14.25 -7.62 -17.56
C SER A 68 -13.27 -6.45 -17.62
N ILE A 69 -12.71 -6.06 -16.47
CA ILE A 69 -11.62 -5.09 -16.41
C ILE A 69 -10.40 -5.69 -17.12
N ASP A 70 -9.75 -4.90 -17.96
CA ASP A 70 -8.50 -5.31 -18.62
C ASP A 70 -7.39 -5.46 -17.57
N ALA A 71 -7.01 -6.72 -17.29
CA ALA A 71 -6.09 -7.06 -16.22
C ALA A 71 -4.72 -6.36 -16.37
N SER A 72 -4.23 -6.19 -17.60
CA SER A 72 -2.94 -5.55 -17.85
C SER A 72 -2.99 -4.07 -17.51
N VAL A 73 -4.07 -3.39 -17.91
CA VAL A 73 -4.27 -1.95 -17.67
C VAL A 73 -4.45 -1.67 -16.19
N ARG A 74 -5.21 -2.53 -15.50
CA ARG A 74 -5.41 -2.44 -14.06
C ARG A 74 -4.09 -2.63 -13.31
N ALA A 75 -3.30 -3.65 -13.67
CA ALA A 75 -2.01 -3.91 -13.06
C ALA A 75 -1.05 -2.72 -13.23
N GLU A 76 -0.96 -2.12 -14.42
CA GLU A 76 -0.14 -0.91 -14.65
C GLU A 76 -0.58 0.27 -13.77
N SER A 77 -1.90 0.46 -13.64
CA SER A 77 -2.49 1.54 -12.83
C SER A 77 -2.25 1.33 -11.33
N ALA A 78 -2.43 0.10 -10.85
CA ALA A 78 -2.16 -0.30 -9.48
C ALA A 78 -0.67 -0.19 -9.13
N ALA A 79 0.22 -0.65 -10.02
CA ALA A 79 1.67 -0.53 -9.84
C ALA A 79 2.10 0.94 -9.74
N TRP A 80 1.53 1.82 -10.57
CA TRP A 80 1.79 3.26 -10.47
C TRP A 80 1.30 3.84 -9.13
N ILE A 81 0.09 3.49 -8.68
CA ILE A 81 -0.45 3.91 -7.38
C ILE A 81 0.47 3.47 -6.23
N LEU A 82 0.91 2.20 -6.22
CA LEU A 82 1.81 1.66 -5.21
C LEU A 82 3.17 2.37 -5.22
N LYS A 83 3.66 2.72 -6.41
CA LYS A 83 4.90 3.49 -6.56
C LYS A 83 4.80 4.87 -5.90
N VAL A 84 3.71 5.60 -6.15
CA VAL A 84 3.48 6.92 -5.54
C VAL A 84 3.23 6.78 -4.03
N GLN A 85 2.46 5.78 -3.59
CA GLN A 85 2.25 5.46 -2.18
C GLN A 85 3.60 5.27 -1.46
N ARG A 86 4.51 4.50 -2.05
CA ARG A 86 5.84 4.28 -1.47
C ARG A 86 6.70 5.54 -1.44
N TYR A 87 6.61 6.38 -2.47
CA TYR A 87 7.38 7.62 -2.57
C TYR A 87 7.00 8.62 -1.47
N TYR A 88 5.69 8.82 -1.25
CA TYR A 88 5.19 9.74 -0.23
C TYR A 88 5.03 9.11 1.17
N GLY A 89 5.20 7.80 1.29
CA GLY A 89 4.95 7.09 2.54
C GLY A 89 3.48 7.11 2.97
N LEU A 90 2.56 7.11 2.00
CA LEU A 90 1.11 7.11 2.28
C LEU A 90 0.71 5.80 2.97
N GLN A 91 -0.37 5.84 3.75
CA GLN A 91 -0.90 4.67 4.42
C GLN A 91 -1.25 3.56 3.41
N PRO A 92 -1.07 2.27 3.78
CA PRO A 92 -1.48 1.15 2.93
C PRO A 92 -2.95 1.19 2.52
N LEU A 93 -3.82 1.67 3.44
CA LEU A 93 -5.26 1.82 3.18
C LEU A 93 -5.52 2.82 2.04
N THR A 94 -4.75 3.90 1.96
CA THR A 94 -4.86 4.91 0.90
C THR A 94 -4.65 4.30 -0.47
N ALA A 95 -3.60 3.50 -0.68
CA ALA A 95 -3.38 2.81 -1.96
C ALA A 95 -4.49 1.80 -2.26
N TYR A 96 -4.94 1.04 -1.27
CA TYR A 96 -6.03 0.09 -1.43
C TYR A 96 -7.33 0.76 -1.87
N LEU A 97 -7.73 1.84 -1.18
CA LEU A 97 -8.93 2.60 -1.54
C LEU A 97 -8.81 3.25 -2.90
N SER A 98 -7.62 3.75 -3.27
CA SER A 98 -7.36 4.30 -4.61
C SER A 98 -7.69 3.27 -5.69
N VAL A 99 -7.20 2.03 -5.54
CA VAL A 99 -7.49 0.95 -6.49
C VAL A 99 -8.95 0.49 -6.42
N ASN A 100 -9.55 0.46 -5.22
CA ASN A 100 -10.98 0.19 -5.07
C ASN A 100 -11.84 1.21 -5.85
N TYR A 101 -11.50 2.50 -5.79
CA TYR A 101 -12.21 3.54 -6.53
C TYR A 101 -12.02 3.38 -8.04
N PHE A 102 -10.79 3.06 -8.45
CA PHE A 102 -10.44 2.80 -9.85
C PHE A 102 -11.27 1.63 -10.42
N ASP A 103 -11.30 0.51 -9.71
CA ASP A 103 -12.01 -0.70 -10.12
C ASP A 103 -13.53 -0.45 -10.20
N ARG A 104 -14.12 0.19 -9.18
CA ARG A 104 -15.55 0.55 -9.16
C ARG A 104 -15.92 1.53 -10.27
N PHE A 105 -15.03 2.46 -10.60
CA PHE A 105 -15.22 3.39 -11.70
C PHE A 105 -15.26 2.65 -13.03
N LEU A 106 -14.27 1.79 -13.31
CA LEU A 106 -14.20 1.04 -14.57
C LEU A 106 -15.30 0.00 -14.72
N TYR A 107 -15.85 -0.50 -13.62
CA TYR A 107 -17.02 -1.37 -13.66
C TYR A 107 -18.27 -0.66 -14.20
N SER A 108 -18.39 0.65 -13.97
CA SER A 108 -19.58 1.43 -14.32
C SER A 108 -19.39 2.35 -15.51
N HIS A 109 -18.15 2.65 -15.90
CA HIS A 109 -17.80 3.65 -16.92
C HIS A 109 -16.65 3.17 -17.81
N HIS A 110 -16.83 3.34 -19.13
CA HIS A 110 -15.79 3.04 -20.10
C HIS A 110 -14.95 4.28 -20.42
N LEU A 111 -13.63 4.16 -20.29
CA LEU A 111 -12.69 5.19 -20.74
C LEU A 111 -12.03 4.79 -22.06
N PRO A 112 -11.76 5.75 -22.96
CA PRO A 112 -10.96 5.48 -24.15
C PRO A 112 -9.59 4.91 -23.75
N LYS A 113 -9.20 3.77 -24.35
CA LYS A 113 -7.86 3.20 -24.14
C LYS A 113 -6.74 3.96 -24.90
N MET A 114 -7.08 5.07 -25.55
CA MET A 114 -6.17 5.81 -26.45
C MET A 114 -4.93 6.29 -25.68
N ASN A 115 -3.77 5.70 -26.01
CA ASN A 115 -2.44 6.04 -25.51
C ASN A 115 -2.25 5.94 -23.97
N GLY A 116 -3.23 5.41 -23.22
CA GLY A 116 -3.18 5.19 -21.77
C GLY A 116 -3.41 6.43 -20.89
N TRP A 117 -3.49 7.64 -21.47
CA TRP A 117 -3.61 8.86 -20.67
C TRP A 117 -4.92 8.97 -19.87
N PRO A 118 -6.10 8.48 -20.32
CA PRO A 118 -7.31 8.60 -19.50
C PRO A 118 -7.23 7.73 -18.24
N LEU A 119 -6.58 6.58 -18.34
CA LEU A 119 -6.40 5.64 -17.25
C LEU A 119 -5.41 6.17 -16.22
N GLN A 120 -4.29 6.76 -16.65
CA GLN A 120 -3.39 7.42 -15.71
C GLN A 120 -4.05 8.62 -15.02
N LEU A 121 -4.86 9.42 -15.74
CA LEU A 121 -5.63 10.51 -15.12
C LEU A 121 -6.63 9.99 -14.08
N LEU A 122 -7.31 8.87 -14.37
CA LEU A 122 -8.19 8.19 -13.42
C LEU A 122 -7.40 7.76 -12.17
N SER A 123 -6.23 7.12 -12.33
CA SER A 123 -5.38 6.69 -11.21
C SER A 123 -4.96 7.86 -10.32
N VAL A 124 -4.53 8.98 -10.92
CA VAL A 124 -4.17 10.21 -10.18
C VAL A 124 -5.37 10.75 -9.39
N ALA A 125 -6.55 10.80 -10.01
CA ALA A 125 -7.76 11.29 -9.36
C ALA A 125 -8.22 10.37 -8.22
N CYS A 126 -8.22 9.05 -8.42
CA CYS A 126 -8.54 8.07 -7.39
C CYS A 126 -7.58 8.15 -6.20
N LEU A 127 -6.27 8.29 -6.48
CA LEU A 127 -5.25 8.46 -5.44
C LEU A 127 -5.42 9.77 -4.67
N SER A 128 -5.72 10.88 -5.35
CA SER A 128 -5.98 12.15 -4.68
C SER A 128 -7.21 12.09 -3.79
N LEU A 129 -8.30 11.45 -4.25
CA LEU A 129 -9.51 11.25 -3.45
C LEU A 129 -9.23 10.37 -2.23
N ALA A 130 -8.52 9.26 -2.38
CA ALA A 130 -8.17 8.40 -1.25
C ALA A 130 -7.28 9.13 -0.25
N ALA A 131 -6.28 9.87 -0.72
CA ALA A 131 -5.41 10.66 0.15
C ALA A 131 -6.20 11.72 0.95
N LYS A 132 -7.18 12.39 0.33
CA LYS A 132 -8.07 13.33 1.02
C LYS A 132 -8.95 12.70 2.10
N MET A 133 -9.21 11.39 2.01
CA MET A 133 -10.03 10.67 2.98
C MET A 133 -9.21 10.14 4.15
N GLU A 134 -8.00 9.65 3.88
CA GLU A 134 -7.23 8.87 4.85
C GLU A 134 -5.99 9.58 5.40
N GLU A 135 -5.40 10.52 4.65
CA GLU A 135 -4.13 11.12 5.02
C GLU A 135 -4.31 12.42 5.82
N PRO A 136 -3.54 12.62 6.90
CA PRO A 136 -3.54 13.88 7.64
C PRO A 136 -2.94 15.02 6.80
N LEU A 137 -2.00 14.70 5.91
CA LEU A 137 -1.32 15.65 5.05
C LEU A 137 -1.38 15.14 3.61
N VAL A 138 -2.16 15.82 2.79
CA VAL A 138 -2.38 15.45 1.38
C VAL A 138 -1.37 16.19 0.50
N PRO A 139 -0.55 15.50 -0.30
CA PRO A 139 0.33 16.16 -1.28
C PRO A 139 -0.49 16.97 -2.30
N SER A 140 0.13 18.00 -2.89
CA SER A 140 -0.56 18.78 -3.93
C SER A 140 -0.84 17.94 -5.18
N LEU A 141 -1.82 18.36 -5.99
CA LEU A 141 -2.16 17.65 -7.25
C LEU A 141 -0.99 17.60 -8.24
N LEU A 142 -0.08 18.56 -8.18
CA LEU A 142 1.13 18.55 -9.00
C LEU A 142 2.15 17.54 -8.44
N ASP A 143 2.31 17.52 -7.12
CA ASP A 143 3.25 16.62 -6.44
C ASP A 143 2.85 15.15 -6.61
N LEU A 144 1.56 14.82 -6.51
CA LEU A 144 1.06 13.45 -6.69
C LEU A 144 1.44 12.79 -8.03
N GLN A 145 1.87 13.57 -9.01
CA GLN A 145 2.25 13.11 -10.35
C GLN A 145 3.77 13.03 -10.55
N VAL A 146 4.60 13.40 -9.57
CA VAL A 146 6.05 13.54 -9.78
C VAL A 146 6.73 12.18 -10.00
N GLU A 147 6.23 11.12 -9.36
CA GLU A 147 6.89 9.81 -9.42
C GLU A 147 6.42 8.98 -10.62
N GLY A 148 7.29 8.86 -11.64
CA GLY A 148 7.11 7.96 -12.78
C GLY A 148 5.92 8.26 -13.68
N ALA A 149 5.41 9.50 -13.67
CA ALA A 149 4.28 9.84 -14.52
C ALA A 149 4.67 9.96 -16.00
N LYS A 150 3.92 9.25 -16.85
CA LYS A 150 4.02 9.34 -18.31
C LYS A 150 3.40 10.63 -18.84
N PHE A 151 2.37 11.12 -18.17
CA PHE A 151 1.65 12.35 -18.48
C PHE A 151 1.60 13.26 -17.26
N ILE A 152 1.62 14.57 -17.49
CA ILE A 152 1.43 15.60 -16.46
C ILE A 152 0.12 16.33 -16.79
N TYR A 153 -0.79 16.35 -15.83
CA TYR A 153 -2.09 16.98 -15.96
C TYR A 153 -2.15 18.27 -15.17
N GLU A 154 -2.84 19.27 -15.72
CA GLU A 154 -3.21 20.46 -14.98
C GLU A 154 -4.10 20.08 -13.77
N PRO A 155 -3.93 20.75 -12.61
CA PRO A 155 -4.75 20.49 -11.43
C PRO A 155 -6.26 20.53 -11.70
N ARG A 156 -6.71 21.45 -12.57
CA ARG A 156 -8.13 21.56 -12.96
C ARG A 156 -8.65 20.33 -13.71
N THR A 157 -7.80 19.68 -14.49
CA THR A 157 -8.15 18.44 -15.21
C THR A 157 -8.31 17.29 -14.22
N ILE A 158 -7.42 17.20 -13.23
CA ILE A 158 -7.53 16.20 -12.16
C ILE A 158 -8.81 16.43 -11.35
N GLN A 159 -9.08 17.66 -10.92
CA GLN A 159 -10.31 17.99 -10.17
C GLN A 159 -11.60 17.64 -10.94
N ARG A 160 -11.63 17.83 -12.26
CA ARG A 160 -12.76 17.39 -13.08
C ARG A 160 -12.92 15.87 -13.08
N MET A 161 -11.79 15.14 -13.15
CA MET A 161 -11.80 13.69 -13.04
C MET A 161 -12.24 13.23 -11.65
N GLU A 162 -11.79 13.89 -10.57
CA GLU A 162 -12.24 13.62 -9.20
C GLU A 162 -13.76 13.76 -9.07
N LEU A 163 -14.33 14.84 -9.60
CA LEU A 163 -15.77 15.05 -9.60
C LEU A 163 -16.51 13.99 -10.41
N LEU A 164 -15.93 13.52 -11.52
CA LEU A 164 -16.50 12.42 -12.29
C LEU A 164 -16.48 11.12 -11.46
N VAL A 165 -15.35 10.78 -10.84
CA VAL A 165 -15.23 9.60 -9.96
C VAL A 165 -16.24 9.68 -8.82
N LEU A 166 -16.34 10.81 -8.13
CA LEU A 166 -17.32 11.03 -7.05
C LEU A 166 -18.75 10.80 -7.52
N ARG A 167 -19.12 11.29 -8.72
CA ARG A 167 -20.45 11.07 -9.29
C ARG A 167 -20.70 9.61 -9.62
N VAL A 168 -19.75 8.93 -10.26
CA VAL A 168 -19.89 7.51 -10.63
C VAL A 168 -20.00 6.61 -9.40
N LEU A 169 -19.32 6.97 -8.32
CA LEU A 169 -19.34 6.23 -7.06
C LEU A 169 -20.48 6.68 -6.13
N ASP A 170 -21.39 7.56 -6.57
CA ASP A 170 -22.46 8.15 -5.75
C ASP A 170 -21.95 8.74 -4.42
N TRP A 171 -20.74 9.32 -4.43
CA TRP A 171 -20.03 9.84 -3.26
C TRP A 171 -19.74 8.80 -2.16
N ARG A 172 -19.96 7.51 -2.44
CA ARG A 172 -19.71 6.40 -1.52
C ARG A 172 -18.24 5.99 -1.56
N LEU A 173 -17.38 6.82 -0.97
CA LEU A 173 -15.94 6.56 -0.88
C LEU A 173 -15.58 5.61 0.28
N ARG A 174 -16.42 5.50 1.31
CA ARG A 174 -16.19 4.50 2.36
C ARG A 174 -16.45 3.09 1.79
N SER A 175 -15.45 2.23 1.89
CA SER A 175 -15.52 0.83 1.49
C SER A 175 -15.01 -0.05 2.63
N ILE A 176 -15.64 -1.21 2.82
CA ILE A 176 -15.12 -2.24 3.73
C ILE A 176 -13.81 -2.75 3.15
N SER A 177 -12.75 -2.73 3.96
CA SER A 177 -11.42 -3.11 3.52
C SER A 177 -10.87 -4.24 4.40
N PRO A 178 -9.91 -5.04 3.89
CA PRO A 178 -9.24 -6.06 4.69
C PRO A 178 -8.60 -5.48 5.97
N PHE A 179 -8.19 -4.20 5.92
CA PHE A 179 -7.54 -3.50 7.02
C PHE A 179 -8.43 -3.40 8.27
N CYS A 180 -9.75 -3.36 8.11
CA CYS A 180 -10.72 -3.29 9.20
C CYS A 180 -10.66 -4.51 10.13
N TYR A 181 -10.25 -5.67 9.60
CA TYR A 181 -10.25 -6.95 10.34
C TYR A 181 -8.90 -7.29 10.97
N LEU A 182 -7.81 -6.65 10.54
CA LEU A 182 -6.44 -7.11 10.83
C LEU A 182 -6.12 -7.17 12.32
N ARG A 183 -6.49 -6.13 13.08
CA ARG A 183 -6.20 -6.09 14.52
C ARG A 183 -6.95 -7.16 15.29
N PHE A 184 -8.22 -7.34 14.97
CA PHE A 184 -9.05 -8.36 15.60
C PHE A 184 -8.53 -9.78 15.30
N PHE A 185 -8.22 -10.08 14.04
CA PHE A 185 -7.66 -11.38 13.66
C PHE A 185 -6.26 -11.61 14.23
N ALA A 186 -5.41 -10.58 14.31
CA ALA A 186 -4.12 -10.67 14.98
C ALA A 186 -4.27 -10.98 16.48
N PHE A 187 -5.26 -10.38 17.15
CA PHE A 187 -5.55 -10.66 18.55
C PHE A 187 -6.05 -12.09 18.77
N LYS A 188 -6.86 -12.64 17.86
CA LYS A 188 -7.30 -14.05 17.93
C LYS A 188 -6.12 -15.04 17.81
N ILE A 189 -5.01 -14.63 17.20
CA ILE A 189 -3.77 -15.42 17.15
C ILE A 189 -2.93 -15.25 18.41
N ASP A 190 -2.75 -14.00 18.85
CA ASP A 190 -1.92 -13.66 20.00
C ASP A 190 -2.69 -12.79 21.00
N PRO A 191 -3.52 -13.40 21.86
CA PRO A 191 -4.29 -12.67 22.87
C PRO A 191 -3.41 -11.93 23.88
N SER A 192 -2.13 -12.29 23.98
CA SER A 192 -1.16 -11.57 24.81
C SER A 192 -0.79 -10.18 24.27
N GLY A 193 -1.15 -9.88 23.02
CA GLY A 193 -0.84 -8.61 22.36
C GLY A 193 0.61 -8.48 21.84
N THR A 194 1.53 -9.33 22.29
CA THR A 194 2.98 -9.24 22.05
C THR A 194 3.36 -9.08 20.56
N TYR A 195 2.70 -9.83 19.68
CA TYR A 195 2.97 -9.89 18.24
C TYR A 195 1.85 -9.26 17.41
N THR A 196 0.81 -8.68 18.04
CA THR A 196 -0.38 -8.20 17.33
C THR A 196 -0.04 -7.13 16.29
N GLU A 197 0.79 -6.14 16.65
CA GLU A 197 1.18 -5.08 15.70
C GLU A 197 2.14 -5.60 14.61
N PHE A 198 2.98 -6.59 14.92
CA PHE A 198 3.83 -7.25 13.92
C PHE A 198 2.95 -7.99 12.89
N LEU A 199 2.00 -8.80 13.35
CA LEU A 199 1.08 -9.56 12.49
C LEU A 199 0.26 -8.60 11.61
N ALA A 200 -0.31 -7.55 12.22
CA ALA A 200 -1.09 -6.55 11.49
C ALA A 200 -0.23 -5.80 10.47
N SER A 201 0.99 -5.36 10.84
CA SER A 201 1.89 -4.66 9.93
C SER A 201 2.34 -5.54 8.77
N ARG A 202 2.69 -6.80 9.06
CA ARG A 202 3.07 -7.76 8.02
C ARG A 202 1.90 -8.08 7.08
N ALA A 203 0.69 -8.23 7.61
CA ALA A 203 -0.50 -8.43 6.80
C ALA A 203 -0.79 -7.22 5.89
N LYS A 204 -0.60 -5.98 6.36
CA LYS A 204 -0.72 -4.77 5.51
C LYS A 204 0.22 -4.83 4.31
N GLU A 205 1.48 -5.21 4.51
CA GLU A 205 2.46 -5.37 3.41
C GLU A 205 2.03 -6.45 2.41
N ILE A 206 1.53 -7.58 2.91
CA ILE A 206 1.04 -8.67 2.07
C ILE A 206 -0.17 -8.19 1.27
N ILE A 207 -1.14 -7.50 1.89
CA ILE A 207 -2.29 -6.93 1.17
C ILE A 207 -1.83 -6.01 0.04
N LEU A 208 -0.85 -5.14 0.28
CA LEU A 208 -0.33 -4.27 -0.78
C LEU A 208 0.25 -5.08 -1.95
N SER A 209 0.91 -6.20 -1.67
CA SER A 209 1.45 -7.08 -2.72
C SER A 209 0.38 -7.80 -3.55
N THR A 210 -0.86 -7.88 -3.07
CA THR A 210 -1.97 -8.50 -3.82
C THR A 210 -2.79 -7.50 -4.63
N ILE A 211 -2.59 -6.18 -4.44
CA ILE A 211 -3.45 -5.15 -5.05
C ILE A 211 -3.42 -5.19 -6.58
N GLU A 212 -2.27 -5.49 -7.19
CA GLU A 212 -2.10 -5.55 -8.65
C GLU A 212 -2.85 -6.75 -9.27
N GLU A 213 -3.11 -7.80 -8.49
CA GLU A 213 -3.66 -9.07 -8.95
C GLU A 213 -5.19 -9.03 -9.06
N THR A 214 -5.70 -9.33 -10.26
CA THR A 214 -7.15 -9.32 -10.53
C THR A 214 -7.90 -10.48 -9.86
N SER A 215 -7.21 -11.60 -9.61
CA SER A 215 -7.79 -12.76 -8.93
C SER A 215 -8.31 -12.43 -7.52
N PHE A 216 -7.76 -11.40 -6.88
CA PHE A 216 -8.19 -10.98 -5.54
C PHE A 216 -9.54 -10.24 -5.53
N LEU A 217 -10.06 -9.82 -6.68
CA LEU A 217 -11.37 -9.16 -6.79
C LEU A 217 -12.54 -10.11 -6.49
N GLU A 218 -12.32 -11.42 -6.59
CA GLU A 218 -13.32 -12.45 -6.30
C GLU A 218 -13.45 -12.75 -4.80
N TYR A 219 -12.46 -12.33 -4.00
CA TYR A 219 -12.42 -12.61 -2.57
C TYR A 219 -13.03 -11.46 -1.77
N ARG A 220 -13.77 -11.83 -0.73
CA ARG A 220 -14.26 -10.91 0.29
C ARG A 220 -13.08 -10.28 1.07
N PRO A 221 -13.11 -8.97 1.36
CA PRO A 221 -12.17 -8.31 2.27
C PRO A 221 -11.84 -9.10 3.55
N SER A 222 -12.83 -9.70 4.21
CA SER A 222 -12.66 -10.55 5.39
C SER A 222 -11.79 -11.77 5.12
N SER A 223 -11.99 -12.43 3.97
CA SER A 223 -11.22 -13.61 3.56
C SER A 223 -9.77 -13.24 3.22
N ILE A 224 -9.55 -12.08 2.59
CA ILE A 224 -8.20 -11.55 2.33
C ILE A 224 -7.49 -11.24 3.66
N ALA A 225 -8.16 -10.56 4.59
CA ALA A 225 -7.59 -10.25 5.89
C ALA A 225 -7.20 -11.51 6.68
N ALA A 226 -8.11 -12.49 6.73
CA ALA A 226 -7.90 -13.77 7.38
C ALA A 226 -6.69 -14.53 6.79
N ALA A 227 -6.60 -14.60 5.46
CA ALA A 227 -5.52 -15.30 4.77
C ALA A 227 -4.16 -14.60 4.92
N THR A 228 -4.13 -13.27 4.90
CA THR A 228 -2.90 -12.49 5.07
C THR A 228 -2.36 -12.55 6.50
N ILE A 229 -3.25 -12.53 7.50
CA ILE A 229 -2.89 -12.78 8.91
C ILE A 229 -2.35 -14.20 9.09
N LEU A 230 -2.99 -15.20 8.46
CA LEU A 230 -2.49 -16.58 8.48
C LEU A 230 -1.08 -16.69 7.89
N CYS A 231 -0.83 -16.06 6.73
CA CYS A 231 0.50 -15.99 6.14
C CYS A 231 1.52 -15.33 7.07
N ALA A 232 1.19 -14.19 7.68
CA ALA A 232 2.07 -13.48 8.62
C ALA A 232 2.38 -14.34 9.86
N ALA A 233 1.40 -15.05 10.39
CA ALA A 233 1.56 -15.94 11.53
C ALA A 233 2.44 -17.14 11.20
N ASN A 234 2.30 -17.71 10.00
CA ASN A 234 3.12 -18.82 9.55
C ASN A 234 4.60 -18.44 9.27
N GLU A 235 4.94 -17.15 9.21
CA GLU A 235 6.34 -16.69 9.20
C GLU A 235 7.01 -16.77 10.60
N LEU A 236 6.22 -16.88 11.68
CA LEU A 236 6.72 -17.01 13.04
C LEU A 236 6.67 -18.46 13.52
N PRO A 237 7.79 -19.03 14.04
CA PRO A 237 7.80 -20.40 14.56
C PRO A 237 6.73 -20.64 15.62
N LYS A 238 6.48 -19.64 16.49
CA LYS A 238 5.48 -19.68 17.56
C LYS A 238 4.07 -19.96 17.04
N PHE A 239 3.68 -19.44 15.87
CA PHE A 239 2.32 -19.53 15.35
C PHE A 239 2.23 -20.37 14.06
N SER A 240 3.30 -21.09 13.71
CA SER A 240 3.38 -21.93 12.52
C SER A 240 2.36 -23.08 12.49
N PHE A 241 1.81 -23.47 13.64
CA PHE A 241 0.77 -24.50 13.76
C PHE A 241 -0.63 -24.02 13.36
N ILE A 242 -0.85 -22.71 13.26
CA ILE A 242 -2.17 -22.15 12.94
C ILE A 242 -2.49 -22.47 11.47
N THR A 243 -3.71 -22.94 11.24
CA THR A 243 -4.22 -23.32 9.92
C THR A 243 -5.52 -22.61 9.61
N ALA A 244 -5.94 -22.61 8.34
CA ALA A 244 -7.24 -22.06 7.93
C ALA A 244 -8.43 -22.63 8.73
N GLN A 245 -8.33 -23.85 9.26
CA GLN A 245 -9.36 -24.43 10.13
C GLN A 245 -9.53 -23.64 11.44
N HIS A 246 -8.43 -23.17 12.03
CA HIS A 246 -8.47 -22.35 13.24
C HIS A 246 -8.99 -20.94 12.94
N VAL A 247 -8.67 -20.41 11.77
CA VAL A 247 -9.09 -19.07 11.31
C VAL A 247 -10.61 -18.98 11.15
N VAL A 248 -11.23 -20.03 10.59
CA VAL A 248 -12.68 -20.09 10.38
C VAL A 248 -13.45 -20.03 11.69
N SER A 249 -12.87 -20.47 12.81
CA SER A 249 -13.51 -20.35 14.13
C SER A 249 -13.46 -18.96 14.75
N TRP A 250 -12.83 -17.97 14.11
CA TRP A 250 -12.73 -16.61 14.68
C TRP A 250 -14.03 -15.82 14.59
N CYS A 251 -14.77 -15.99 13.49
CA CYS A 251 -16.03 -15.30 13.22
C CYS A 251 -16.97 -16.15 12.37
N ASP A 252 -18.26 -16.04 12.63
CA ASP A 252 -19.30 -16.58 11.76
C ASP A 252 -19.28 -15.85 10.40
N GLY A 253 -19.45 -16.60 9.31
CA GLY A 253 -19.42 -16.07 7.93
C GLY A 253 -18.07 -16.19 7.21
N LEU A 254 -17.01 -16.62 7.91
CA LEU A 254 -15.75 -16.99 7.27
C LEU A 254 -15.85 -18.38 6.61
N HIS A 255 -15.48 -18.45 5.33
CA HIS A 255 -15.51 -19.71 4.57
C HIS A 255 -14.12 -20.30 4.42
N LYS A 256 -13.95 -21.55 4.87
CA LYS A 256 -12.68 -22.28 4.83
C LYS A 256 -12.07 -22.34 3.44
N ASP A 257 -12.89 -22.63 2.43
CA ASP A 257 -12.42 -22.83 1.05
C ASP A 257 -11.87 -21.53 0.47
N ASN A 258 -12.56 -20.42 0.70
CA ASN A 258 -12.12 -19.08 0.28
C ASN A 258 -10.81 -18.68 0.97
N ILE A 259 -10.71 -18.89 2.29
CA ILE A 259 -9.49 -18.57 3.04
C ILE A 259 -8.32 -19.44 2.56
N THR A 260 -8.55 -20.74 2.37
CA THR A 260 -7.51 -21.68 1.95
C THR A 260 -7.01 -21.34 0.55
N SER A 261 -7.94 -21.10 -0.40
CA SER A 261 -7.62 -20.70 -1.76
C SER A 261 -6.86 -19.36 -1.81
N CYS A 262 -7.37 -18.33 -1.12
CA CYS A 262 -6.72 -17.02 -1.01
C CYS A 262 -5.32 -17.12 -0.40
N HIS A 263 -5.17 -17.90 0.66
CA HIS A 263 -3.89 -18.16 1.31
C HIS A 263 -2.88 -18.82 0.36
N HIS A 264 -3.31 -19.77 -0.48
CA HIS A 264 -2.44 -20.39 -1.48
C HIS A 264 -1.95 -19.37 -2.53
N LEU A 265 -2.84 -18.52 -3.06
CA LEU A 265 -2.48 -17.47 -4.02
C LEU A 265 -1.49 -16.47 -3.41
N ILE A 266 -1.75 -16.02 -2.17
CA ILE A 266 -0.85 -15.11 -1.45
C ILE A 266 0.54 -15.74 -1.31
N ARG A 267 0.63 -17.02 -0.95
CA ARG A 267 1.92 -17.71 -0.81
C ARG A 267 2.68 -17.81 -2.13
N GLU A 268 1.98 -18.00 -3.23
CA GLU A 268 2.58 -17.98 -4.57
C GLU A 268 3.18 -16.60 -4.88
N ILE A 269 2.43 -15.53 -4.64
CA ILE A 269 2.88 -14.15 -4.83
C ILE A 269 4.11 -13.86 -3.96
N ILE A 270 4.06 -14.18 -2.66
CA ILE A 270 5.19 -13.99 -1.75
C ILE A 270 6.42 -14.77 -2.24
N SER A 271 6.24 -16.00 -2.75
CA SER A 271 7.33 -16.80 -3.29
C SER A 271 7.93 -16.22 -4.56
N ASN A 272 7.14 -15.51 -5.37
CA ASN A 272 7.59 -14.87 -6.60
C ASN A 272 8.30 -13.53 -6.33
N ILE A 273 7.89 -12.80 -5.28
CA ILE A 273 8.50 -11.54 -4.85
C ILE A 273 9.85 -11.79 -4.15
N ARG A 274 9.99 -12.88 -3.37
CA ARG A 274 11.28 -13.26 -2.77
C ARG A 274 12.25 -13.59 -3.91
N PRO A 275 13.37 -12.85 -4.10
CA PRO A 275 14.23 -13.06 -5.25
C PRO A 275 14.74 -14.49 -5.28
N LYS A 276 14.42 -15.22 -6.36
CA LYS A 276 15.16 -16.42 -6.78
C LYS A 276 16.55 -16.00 -7.27
N LYS A 277 17.43 -15.62 -6.34
CA LYS A 277 18.91 -15.63 -6.38
C LYS A 277 19.45 -14.63 -5.35
N GLN A 278 20.40 -15.10 -4.55
CA GLN A 278 21.26 -14.21 -3.77
C GLN A 278 21.93 -13.19 -4.70
N PRO A 279 22.08 -11.92 -4.29
CA PRO A 279 22.97 -11.01 -4.99
C PRO A 279 24.39 -11.58 -4.91
N LYS A 280 24.96 -11.93 -6.08
CA LYS A 280 26.39 -12.20 -6.18
C LYS A 280 27.11 -10.91 -5.78
N VAL A 281 27.67 -10.90 -4.58
CA VAL A 281 28.62 -9.87 -4.18
C VAL A 281 29.80 -9.95 -5.15
N LEU A 282 29.87 -9.00 -6.08
CA LEU A 282 31.08 -8.78 -6.87
C LEU A 282 32.17 -8.31 -5.89
N PRO A 283 33.37 -8.92 -5.90
CA PRO A 283 34.45 -8.45 -5.04
C PRO A 283 34.77 -7.00 -5.38
N GLN A 284 34.74 -6.15 -4.36
CA GLN A 284 35.19 -4.76 -4.45
C GLN A 284 36.62 -4.73 -5.00
N LEU A 285 36.82 -4.06 -6.14
CA LEU A 285 38.15 -3.75 -6.65
C LEU A 285 38.82 -2.83 -5.63
N ARG A 286 39.77 -3.38 -4.87
CA ARG A 286 40.58 -2.62 -3.92
C ARG A 286 41.50 -1.70 -4.72
N VAL A 287 41.13 -0.42 -4.83
CA VAL A 287 42.04 0.62 -5.34
C VAL A 287 43.18 0.74 -4.34
N MET A 288 44.35 0.24 -4.70
CA MET A 288 45.58 0.44 -3.93
C MET A 288 45.99 1.91 -4.03
N PRO A 289 46.22 2.63 -2.93
CA PRO A 289 46.87 3.93 -2.99
C PRO A 289 48.33 3.71 -3.42
N ARG A 290 48.77 4.44 -4.46
CA ARG A 290 50.18 4.52 -4.85
C ARG A 290 51.00 5.10 -3.67
N PRO A 291 52.21 4.59 -3.39
CA PRO A 291 53.04 5.13 -2.33
C PRO A 291 53.55 6.52 -2.71
N ASN A 292 53.37 7.47 -1.78
CA ASN A 292 54.03 8.77 -1.83
C ASN A 292 55.53 8.58 -1.68
N ILE A 293 56.27 8.88 -2.75
CA ILE A 293 57.72 9.04 -2.71
C ILE A 293 58.00 10.52 -2.46
N THR A 294 58.36 10.85 -1.23
CA THR A 294 58.88 12.15 -0.83
C THR A 294 60.35 12.21 -1.22
N TRP A 295 60.71 13.11 -2.14
CA TRP A 295 62.08 13.59 -2.28
C TRP A 295 62.05 15.12 -2.28
N THR A 296 62.66 15.68 -1.25
CA THR A 296 62.94 17.10 -1.04
C THR A 296 64.19 17.54 -1.82
N ASP A 297 64.11 18.80 -2.25
CA ASP A 297 65.19 19.78 -2.43
C ASP A 297 66.16 19.65 -3.63
N SER A 298 65.95 20.49 -4.65
CA SER A 298 66.64 21.80 -4.76
C SER A 298 66.69 22.32 -6.21
N SER A 299 66.42 23.63 -6.38
CA SER A 299 67.00 24.56 -7.38
C SER A 299 66.78 24.30 -8.89
N SER A 300 66.53 25.24 -9.81
CA SER A 300 65.99 26.61 -9.86
C SER A 300 66.04 27.04 -11.35
N TYR A 301 65.25 28.06 -11.69
CA TYR A 301 65.34 28.99 -12.86
C TYR A 301 64.51 28.74 -14.14
N SER A 302 63.60 29.72 -14.35
CA SER A 302 63.21 30.41 -15.62
C SER A 302 62.31 29.67 -16.63
N SER A 303 61.33 30.26 -17.33
CA SER A 303 60.66 31.57 -17.35
C SER A 303 59.55 31.56 -18.43
N SER A 304 58.44 32.31 -18.23
CA SER A 304 57.51 32.88 -19.25
C SER A 304 56.62 31.90 -20.08
N SER A 305 55.40 32.19 -20.57
CA SER A 305 54.54 33.39 -20.73
C SER A 305 53.08 32.97 -21.06
N LEU A 306 52.15 33.94 -21.00
CA LEU A 306 50.70 33.91 -21.27
C LEU A 306 50.26 33.25 -22.60
N SER A 307 49.07 32.62 -22.61
CA SER A 307 47.86 33.15 -23.27
C SER A 307 46.71 32.13 -23.36
N THR A 308 45.51 32.62 -23.08
CA THR A 308 44.20 31.98 -23.34
C THR A 308 43.91 31.91 -24.84
N TYR A 309 43.33 30.81 -25.34
CA TYR A 309 42.18 30.78 -26.29
C TYR A 309 41.86 29.35 -26.79
N LYS A 310 40.55 29.12 -27.02
CA LYS A 310 39.88 28.14 -27.94
C LYS A 310 39.40 26.77 -27.44
N ARG A 311 38.10 26.77 -27.07
CA ARG A 311 36.99 25.87 -27.46
C ARG A 311 37.28 24.88 -28.63
N ARG A 312 37.00 23.58 -28.43
CA ARG A 312 36.48 22.55 -29.39
C ARG A 312 35.82 21.41 -28.57
N LYS A 313 34.50 21.20 -28.62
CA LYS A 313 33.72 20.37 -29.58
C LYS A 313 34.13 18.89 -29.53
N LEU A 314 33.27 18.03 -28.96
CA LEU A 314 33.36 16.57 -29.09
C LEU A 314 32.07 16.03 -29.71
N ASN A 315 32.29 15.02 -30.54
CA ASN A 315 31.55 14.63 -31.73
C ASN A 315 30.66 13.42 -31.43
N ASN A 316 29.50 13.38 -32.07
CA ASN A 316 28.66 12.19 -32.23
C ASN A 316 29.21 11.28 -33.34
N ASN A 317 28.90 9.98 -33.25
CA ASN A 317 28.64 8.96 -34.30
C ASN A 317 29.07 7.58 -33.70
N SER A 318 28.26 6.53 -33.48
CA SER A 318 27.08 5.88 -34.10
C SER A 318 27.39 4.75 -35.08
N TRP A 319 26.82 3.56 -34.78
CA TRP A 319 26.61 2.32 -35.58
C TRP A 319 27.83 1.38 -35.76
N VAL A 320 27.71 0.04 -35.84
CA VAL A 320 26.76 -0.81 -36.59
C VAL A 320 26.63 -2.22 -35.95
N ASP A 321 25.48 -2.87 -36.23
CA ASP A 321 25.06 -4.26 -35.99
C ASP A 321 25.94 -5.36 -36.63
N ASP A 322 25.84 -6.59 -36.13
CA ASP A 322 26.29 -7.81 -36.83
C ASP A 322 25.12 -8.83 -36.93
N GLU A 323 24.74 -9.19 -38.15
CA GLU A 323 23.88 -10.34 -38.49
C GLU A 323 24.70 -11.48 -39.12
N LYS A 324 24.34 -12.72 -38.72
CA LYS A 324 24.32 -14.00 -39.48
C LYS A 324 25.47 -14.37 -40.42
N GLU A 325 26.07 -15.52 -40.12
CA GLU A 325 26.57 -16.47 -41.14
C GLU A 325 25.75 -17.77 -41.11
N GLY A 326 25.30 -18.20 -42.29
CA GLY A 326 24.81 -19.54 -42.58
C GLY A 326 25.93 -20.41 -43.15
N PHE A 327 25.86 -21.71 -42.87
CA PHE A 327 26.70 -22.76 -43.46
C PHE A 327 25.84 -23.64 -44.37
N ASP A 328 26.40 -24.04 -45.51
CA ASP A 328 25.79 -24.91 -46.51
C ASP A 328 26.63 -26.20 -46.68
N SER A 329 25.95 -27.34 -46.91
CA SER A 329 26.42 -28.68 -47.38
C SER A 329 27.49 -29.41 -46.54
N THR A 330 27.30 -30.63 -46.03
CA THR A 330 26.94 -31.91 -46.70
C THR A 330 26.46 -32.92 -45.67
#